data_AF-A0A3D2WDD9-F1
#
_entry.id   AF-A0A3D2WDD9-F1
#
_cell.length_a   1.000
_cell.length_b   1.000
_cell.length_c   1.000
_cell.angle_alpha   90.00
_cell.angle_beta   90.00
_cell.angle_gamma   90.00
#
_symmetry.space_group_name_H-M   'P 1'
#
loop_
_entity.id
_entity.type
_entity.pdbx_description
1 polymer ?
#
loop_
_entity_poly.entity_id
_entity_poly.type
_entity_poly.pdbx_seq_one_letter_code
_entity_poly.pdbx_strand_id
1 'polypeptide(L)'
;RRIKAERFHFPYHEEDIKAQFIEREGRMRVRVFGGEEPVVDMSVTRGNWETTTLLLQGYMMNGSERLRTTLQINGEYTVHENEQGEMTLFPHPMIAKHFPGEVSAYPFRETWLKNGTEVFYKLETF
;
A
#
# COMPACT_ATOMS: atom_id res chain seq x y z
N ARG A 1 -9.65 -1.93 -11.25
CA ARG A 1 -9.89 -2.46 -9.87
C ARG A 1 -10.62 -3.79 -9.90
N ARG A 2 -11.83 -3.85 -10.47
CA ARG A 2 -12.68 -5.05 -10.53
C ARG A 2 -12.01 -6.31 -11.09
N ILE A 3 -11.24 -6.21 -12.18
CA ILE A 3 -10.50 -7.34 -12.77
C ILE A 3 -9.51 -7.99 -11.78
N LYS A 4 -8.85 -7.19 -10.91
CA LYS A 4 -7.88 -7.74 -9.94
C LYS A 4 -8.59 -8.41 -8.77
N ALA A 5 -9.70 -7.82 -8.29
CA ALA A 5 -10.52 -8.43 -7.24
C ALA A 5 -11.11 -9.77 -7.72
N GLU A 6 -11.65 -9.81 -8.94
CA GLU A 6 -12.22 -11.02 -9.53
C GLU A 6 -11.15 -12.08 -9.82
N ARG A 7 -9.94 -11.68 -10.23
CA ARG A 7 -8.88 -12.63 -10.60
C ARG A 7 -8.01 -13.11 -9.44
N PHE A 8 -7.81 -12.28 -8.41
CA PHE A 8 -6.88 -12.55 -7.31
C PHE A 8 -7.55 -12.57 -5.93
N HIS A 9 -8.87 -12.36 -5.87
CA HIS A 9 -9.65 -12.35 -4.63
C HIS A 9 -9.13 -11.36 -3.58
N PHE A 10 -8.49 -10.27 -4.03
CA PHE A 10 -8.06 -9.21 -3.12
C PHE A 10 -9.28 -8.47 -2.56
N PRO A 11 -9.26 -8.13 -1.26
CA PRO A 11 -10.30 -7.29 -0.68
C PRO A 11 -10.30 -5.93 -1.36
N TYR A 12 -11.49 -5.42 -1.65
CA TYR A 12 -11.68 -4.09 -2.21
C TYR A 12 -12.89 -3.41 -1.57
N HIS A 13 -12.88 -2.08 -1.60
CA HIS A 13 -14.02 -1.25 -1.25
C HIS A 13 -14.66 -0.72 -2.53
N GLU A 14 -15.97 -0.55 -2.54
CA GLU A 14 -16.69 0.00 -3.69
C GLU A 14 -16.42 1.49 -3.88
N GLU A 15 -16.15 2.20 -2.79
CA GLU A 15 -15.86 3.64 -2.84
C GLU A 15 -14.51 3.93 -3.49
N ASP A 16 -14.50 4.92 -4.37
CA ASP A 16 -13.27 5.45 -4.92
C ASP A 16 -12.50 6.27 -3.88
N ILE A 17 -11.17 6.19 -3.97
CA ILE A 17 -10.29 7.00 -3.12
C ILE A 17 -9.65 8.12 -3.94
N LYS A 18 -9.53 9.30 -3.34
CA LYS A 18 -8.73 10.40 -3.87
C LYS A 18 -7.43 10.45 -3.09
N ALA A 19 -6.30 10.50 -3.80
CA ALA A 19 -4.99 10.67 -3.18
C ALA A 19 -4.37 12.00 -3.62
N GLN A 20 -3.89 12.78 -2.66
CA GLN A 20 -3.15 14.01 -2.88
C GLN A 20 -1.71 13.81 -2.47
N PHE A 21 -0.78 14.21 -3.34
CA PHE A 21 0.66 14.17 -3.11
C PHE A 21 1.17 15.61 -3.03
N ILE A 22 1.76 15.98 -1.90
CA ILE A 22 2.21 17.34 -1.62
C ILE A 22 3.68 17.27 -1.23
N GLU A 23 4.55 17.73 -2.12
CA GLU A 23 5.99 17.72 -1.90
C GLU A 23 6.47 19.09 -1.41
N ARG A 24 7.19 19.11 -0.27
CA ARG A 24 7.79 20.33 0.32
C ARG A 24 9.05 19.96 1.09
N GLU A 25 10.13 20.74 0.89
CA GLU A 25 11.32 20.73 1.77
C GLU A 25 11.91 19.33 2.04
N GLY A 26 11.94 18.45 1.02
CA GLY A 26 12.50 17.11 1.19
C GLY A 26 11.55 16.10 1.86
N ARG A 27 10.29 16.47 2.06
CA ARG A 27 9.21 15.61 2.54
C ARG A 27 8.10 15.50 1.50
N MET A 28 7.45 14.35 1.49
CA MET A 28 6.22 14.11 0.73
C MET A 28 5.11 13.84 1.73
N ARG A 29 4.03 14.63 1.67
CA ARG A 29 2.80 14.36 2.40
C ARG A 29 1.79 13.72 1.45
N VAL A 30 1.20 12.61 1.88
CA VAL A 30 0.14 11.91 1.16
C VAL A 30 -1.12 11.92 1.98
N ARG A 31 -2.20 12.41 1.38
CA ARG A 31 -3.53 12.46 1.99
C ARG A 31 -4.48 11.65 1.13
N VAL A 32 -5.12 10.66 1.74
CA VAL A 32 -6.07 9.74 1.08
C VAL A 32 -7.45 9.98 1.66
N PHE A 33 -8.44 10.09 0.79
CA PHE A 33 -9.84 10.34 1.14
C PHE A 33 -10.75 9.29 0.51
N GLY A 34 -11.76 8.83 1.25
CA GLY A 34 -12.93 8.13 0.75
C GLY A 34 -14.07 9.14 0.67
N GLY A 35 -14.46 9.51 -0.55
CA GLY A 35 -15.37 10.63 -0.74
C GLY A 35 -14.75 11.94 -0.26
N GLU A 36 -15.26 12.47 0.85
CA GLU A 36 -14.75 13.68 1.54
C GLU A 36 -14.12 13.37 2.90
N GLU A 37 -14.23 12.13 3.39
CA GLU A 37 -13.67 11.72 4.68
C GLU A 37 -12.22 11.26 4.52
N PRO A 38 -11.30 11.65 5.43
CA PRO A 38 -9.93 11.18 5.39
C PRO A 38 -9.86 9.69 5.74
N VAL A 39 -8.95 8.97 5.08
CA VAL A 39 -8.61 7.57 5.37
C VAL A 39 -7.20 7.47 5.93
N VAL A 40 -6.26 8.16 5.29
CA VAL A 40 -4.85 8.20 5.70
C VAL A 40 -4.31 9.61 5.50
N ASP A 41 -3.58 10.11 6.47
CA ASP A 41 -2.70 11.27 6.30
C ASP A 41 -1.31 10.88 6.76
N MET A 42 -0.35 10.88 5.84
CA MET A 42 1.02 10.47 6.16
C MET A 42 2.04 11.43 5.58
N SER A 43 3.15 11.57 6.29
CA SER A 43 4.36 12.23 5.79
C SER A 43 5.50 11.22 5.76
N VAL A 44 6.32 11.35 4.74
CA VAL A 44 7.50 10.52 4.52
C VAL A 44 8.68 11.38 4.12
N THR A 45 9.89 10.83 4.27
CA THR A 45 11.11 11.54 3.89
C THR A 45 11.67 11.07 2.55
N ARG A 46 12.43 11.95 1.89
CA ARG A 46 13.14 11.58 0.67
C ARG A 46 14.31 10.67 1.02
N GLY A 47 14.45 9.58 0.26
CA GLY A 47 15.64 8.74 0.24
C GLY A 47 16.32 8.74 -1.13
N ASN A 48 17.44 8.02 -1.21
CA ASN A 48 18.11 7.78 -2.49
C ASN A 48 17.31 6.78 -3.32
N TRP A 49 17.15 7.08 -4.61
CA TRP A 49 16.39 6.24 -5.53
C TRP A 49 17.32 5.29 -6.28
N GLU A 50 16.88 4.05 -6.42
CA GLU A 50 17.51 3.03 -7.25
C GLU A 50 16.47 2.30 -8.10
N THR A 51 16.86 1.81 -9.27
CA THR A 51 15.97 0.94 -10.04
C THR A 51 16.06 -0.47 -9.49
N THR A 52 14.92 -1.05 -9.11
CA THR A 52 14.89 -2.39 -8.53
C THR A 52 13.71 -3.22 -9.05
N THR A 53 13.74 -4.50 -8.69
CA THR A 53 12.65 -5.45 -8.84
C THR A 53 12.30 -6.02 -7.46
N LEU A 54 11.12 -5.70 -6.96
CA LEU A 54 10.58 -6.32 -5.75
C LEU A 54 9.80 -7.59 -6.13
N LEU A 55 10.19 -8.71 -5.53
CA LEU A 55 9.44 -9.97 -5.60
C LEU A 55 8.71 -10.16 -4.28
N LEU A 56 7.38 -10.13 -4.35
CA LEU A 56 6.48 -10.26 -3.22
C LEU A 56 5.63 -11.54 -3.40
N GLN A 57 5.23 -12.13 -2.28
CA GLN A 57 4.29 -13.25 -2.28
C GLN A 57 2.97 -12.78 -1.67
N GLY A 58 1.90 -12.89 -2.47
CA GLY A 58 0.53 -12.67 -2.00
C GLY A 58 -0.10 -13.98 -1.56
N TYR A 59 -0.85 -13.92 -0.47
CA TYR A 59 -1.65 -15.03 0.06
C TYR A 59 -3.08 -14.56 0.28
N MET A 60 -4.06 -15.38 -0.11
CA MET A 60 -5.48 -15.08 0.03
C MET A 60 -6.30 -16.34 0.32
N MET A 61 -7.48 -16.15 0.88
CA MET A 61 -8.48 -17.21 1.08
C MET A 61 -9.68 -16.97 0.16
N ASN A 62 -10.15 -18.03 -0.50
CA ASN A 62 -11.41 -18.04 -1.24
C ASN A 62 -12.30 -19.17 -0.69
N GLY A 63 -13.13 -18.86 0.31
CA GLY A 63 -13.79 -19.89 1.11
C GLY A 63 -12.76 -20.76 1.84
N SER A 64 -12.73 -22.06 1.55
CA SER A 64 -11.75 -23.00 2.10
C SER A 64 -10.44 -23.09 1.29
N GLU A 65 -10.39 -22.52 0.10
CA GLU A 65 -9.21 -22.57 -0.77
C GLU A 65 -8.13 -21.61 -0.28
N ARG A 66 -6.90 -22.11 -0.19
CA ARG A 66 -5.70 -21.32 0.11
C ARG A 66 -5.02 -20.98 -1.20
N LEU A 67 -4.88 -19.69 -1.47
CA LEU A 67 -4.41 -19.17 -2.75
C LEU A 67 -3.11 -18.39 -2.55
N ARG A 68 -2.17 -18.57 -3.47
CA ARG A 68 -0.93 -17.82 -3.53
C ARG A 68 -0.68 -17.27 -4.93
N THR A 69 -0.03 -16.13 -5.00
CA THR A 69 0.50 -15.59 -6.26
C THR A 69 1.82 -14.88 -5.98
N THR A 70 2.72 -14.90 -6.95
CA THR A 70 3.89 -14.03 -6.94
C THR A 70 3.49 -12.69 -7.56
N LEU A 71 3.95 -11.61 -6.94
CA LEU A 71 3.82 -10.24 -7.44
C LEU A 71 5.23 -9.71 -7.69
N GLN A 72 5.50 -9.31 -8.93
CA GLN A 72 6.71 -8.60 -9.29
C GLN A 72 6.39 -7.12 -9.50
N ILE A 73 7.14 -6.24 -8.85
CA ILE A 73 7.06 -4.80 -9.06
C ILE A 73 8.44 -4.30 -9.47
N ASN A 74 8.54 -3.80 -10.70
CA ASN A 74 9.75 -3.15 -11.20
C ASN A 74 9.56 -1.64 -11.10
N GLY A 75 10.57 -0.88 -10.71
CA GLY A 75 10.48 0.58 -10.71
C GLY A 75 11.61 1.27 -9.97
N GLU A 76 11.49 2.59 -9.85
CA GLU A 76 12.33 3.36 -8.94
C GLU A 76 11.86 3.13 -7.51
N TYR A 77 12.78 2.69 -6.66
CA TYR A 77 12.56 2.34 -5.28
C TYR A 77 13.45 3.14 -4.35
N THR A 78 12.93 3.47 -3.18
CA THR A 78 13.75 3.95 -2.06
C THR A 78 13.26 3.35 -0.75
N VAL A 79 14.20 3.08 0.14
CA VAL A 79 13.96 2.62 1.50
C VAL A 79 14.86 3.35 2.47
N HIS A 80 14.32 3.71 3.63
CA HIS A 80 15.10 4.23 4.73
C HIS A 80 14.40 3.94 6.06
N GLU A 81 15.19 3.91 7.13
CA GLU A 81 14.77 3.55 8.49
C GLU A 81 15.24 4.63 9.46
N ASN A 82 14.61 5.81 9.37
CA ASN A 82 15.00 6.96 10.19
C ASN A 82 13.90 7.41 11.15
N GLU A 83 12.73 6.76 11.14
CA GLU A 83 11.57 7.08 11.99
C GLU A 83 11.14 8.57 11.90
N GLN A 84 11.35 9.20 10.73
CA GLN A 84 11.08 10.63 10.52
C GLN A 84 9.73 10.90 9.83
N GLY A 85 9.07 9.86 9.33
CA GLY A 85 7.71 9.92 8.83
C GLY A 85 6.68 9.90 9.97
N GLU A 86 5.45 10.23 9.61
CA GLU A 86 4.31 10.22 10.52
C GLU A 86 3.09 9.72 9.76
N MET A 87 2.19 9.00 10.42
CA MET A 87 0.96 8.50 9.82
C MET A 87 -0.20 8.61 10.81
N THR A 88 -1.31 9.15 10.32
CA THR A 88 -2.61 9.10 10.98
C THR A 88 -3.55 8.24 10.14
N LEU A 89 -4.07 7.17 10.74
CA LEU A 89 -5.13 6.35 10.16
C LEU A 89 -6.47 6.79 10.73
N PHE A 90 -7.42 7.05 9.86
CA PHE A 90 -8.78 7.46 10.22
C PHE A 90 -9.73 6.26 10.07
N PRO A 91 -10.80 6.17 10.88
CA PRO A 91 -11.77 5.08 10.76
C PRO A 91 -12.30 4.95 9.34
N HIS A 92 -12.13 3.78 8.73
CA HIS A 92 -12.65 3.48 7.39
C HIS A 92 -13.05 2.00 7.31
N PRO A 93 -14.15 1.63 6.63
CA PRO A 93 -14.66 0.25 6.62
C PRO A 93 -13.62 -0.82 6.22
N MET A 94 -12.70 -0.49 5.30
CA MET A 94 -11.62 -1.40 4.89
C MET A 94 -10.64 -1.76 6.01
N ILE A 95 -10.44 -0.86 6.98
CA ILE A 95 -9.48 -1.05 8.07
C ILE A 95 -10.17 -1.24 9.42
N ALA A 96 -11.49 -1.13 9.49
CA ALA A 96 -12.26 -1.18 10.73
C ALA A 96 -12.11 -2.50 11.52
N LYS A 97 -11.78 -3.61 10.83
CA LYS A 97 -11.48 -4.90 11.50
C LYS A 97 -10.04 -5.02 12.01
N HIS A 98 -9.16 -4.14 11.53
CA HIS A 98 -7.73 -4.15 11.83
C HIS A 98 -7.29 -2.90 12.63
N PHE A 99 -8.24 -2.01 13.00
CA PHE A 99 -8.00 -0.79 13.78
C PHE A 99 -9.09 -0.57 14.85
N PRO A 100 -8.77 -0.02 16.05
CA PRO A 100 -7.60 0.81 16.37
C PRO A 100 -6.62 0.24 17.42
N GLY A 101 -5.31 0.43 17.19
CA GLY A 101 -4.23 0.20 18.17
C GLY A 101 -3.06 -0.67 17.70
N GLU A 102 -3.20 -1.39 16.59
CA GLU A 102 -2.21 -2.38 16.13
C GLU A 102 -1.16 -1.82 15.14
N VAL A 103 -1.40 -0.64 14.56
CA VAL A 103 -0.45 0.00 13.63
C VAL A 103 0.17 1.21 14.28
N SER A 104 1.50 1.26 14.28
CA SER A 104 2.27 2.41 14.75
C SER A 104 2.01 3.64 13.89
N ALA A 105 1.84 4.79 14.53
CA ALA A 105 1.81 6.09 13.86
C ALA A 105 3.19 6.53 13.33
N TYR A 106 4.26 5.90 13.80
CA TYR A 106 5.64 6.19 13.40
C TYR A 106 6.20 4.99 12.63
N PRO A 107 6.48 5.14 11.32
CA PRO A 107 7.03 4.06 10.52
C PRO A 107 8.50 3.84 10.89
N PHE A 108 8.84 2.62 11.29
CA PHE A 108 10.24 2.22 11.47
C PHE A 108 10.99 2.16 10.14
N ARG A 109 10.27 1.86 9.05
CA ARG A 109 10.78 1.75 7.68
C ARG A 109 9.78 2.37 6.72
N GLU A 110 10.28 3.24 5.86
CA GLU A 110 9.51 3.84 4.77
C GLU A 110 9.99 3.24 3.44
N THR A 111 9.06 2.71 2.65
CA THR A 111 9.34 2.16 1.32
C THR A 111 8.49 2.86 0.27
N TRP A 112 9.13 3.28 -0.82
CA TRP A 112 8.46 3.99 -1.92
C TRP A 112 8.79 3.37 -3.25
N LEU A 113 7.77 3.29 -4.11
CA LEU A 113 7.91 2.90 -5.51
C LEU A 113 7.24 3.93 -6.40
N LYS A 114 7.88 4.26 -7.52
CA LYS A 114 7.30 5.08 -8.59
C LYS A 114 7.80 4.64 -9.95
N ASN A 115 7.16 5.15 -11.00
CA ASN A 115 7.55 4.92 -12.40
C ASN A 115 7.73 3.43 -12.72
N GLY A 116 6.86 2.59 -12.17
CA GLY A 116 7.02 1.16 -12.17
C GLY A 116 5.93 0.40 -12.92
N THR A 117 6.18 -0.89 -13.10
CA THR A 117 5.23 -1.86 -13.64
C THR A 117 5.01 -2.96 -12.62
N GLU A 118 3.75 -3.34 -12.41
CA GLU A 118 3.37 -4.48 -11.58
C GLU A 118 2.94 -5.66 -12.46
N VAL A 119 3.38 -6.86 -12.12
CA VAL A 119 3.02 -8.11 -12.77
C VAL A 119 2.56 -9.10 -11.71
N PHE A 120 1.31 -9.54 -11.83
CA PHE A 120 0.77 -10.63 -11.03
C PHE A 120 0.89 -11.93 -11.80
N TYR A 121 1.61 -12.90 -11.23
CA TYR A 121 1.71 -14.24 -11.78
C TYR A 121 0.41 -15.00 -11.60
N LYS A 122 0.29 -16.15 -12.26
CA LYS A 122 -0.89 -17.00 -12.15
C LYS A 122 -1.18 -17.31 -10.66
N LEU A 123 -2.46 -17.25 -10.29
CA LEU A 123 -2.91 -17.66 -8.97
C LEU A 123 -2.85 -19.18 -8.87
N GLU A 124 -2.32 -19.68 -7.75
CA GLU A 124 -2.13 -21.09 -7.48
C GLU A 124 -2.77 -21.47 -6.14
N THR A 125 -3.32 -22.68 -6.06
CA THR A 125 -3.67 -23.31 -4.80
C THR A 125 -2.44 -23.91 -4.13
N PHE A 126 -2.34 -23.88 -2.80
CA PHE A 126 -1.23 -24.47 -2.06
C PHE A 126 -1.65 -25.09 -0.72
#